data_AF-H9GHI0-F1
#
_entry.id   AF-H9GHI0-F1
#
_cell.length_a   1.000
_cell.length_b   1.000
_cell.length_c   1.000
_cell.angle_alpha   90.00
_cell.angle_beta   90.00
_cell.angle_gamma   90.00
#
_symmetry.space_group_name_H-M   'P 1'
#
loop_
_entity.id
_entity.type
_entity.pdbx_description
1 polymer ?
#
loop_
_entity_poly.entity_id
_entity_poly.type
_entity_poly.pdbx_seq_one_letter_code
_entity_poly.pdbx_strand_id
1 'polypeptide(L)'
;KTAHRRQITQADIEEVWKNIILIHLQTILGISSLEDILNPAQVVPQYIVYNMTNTSKRGVVLLQNQSEDLPHWVLSAMKCLANWPRCNDMGHPTYVGFERDVFKTVADYFLSLPEPLLSFQYYELFVNILDLLQPHLERVAIEALQICCLLLPPPNRRKLQLLMRMISRMSENVDMPRLHDVMGNRSLMIQTFSRCVLCCAEEVDLDELLAIRLVSFLMDHHQEILEVPAYLQIAVQDHIETIKTIQVENLGDELSTIFPTYSFCKRITSQEFDEQKIYTSQAAVAELLENIIKDKHLSLKDKKKKLKQFQKEYPQIYQDRFPTTESEAILFEDKPKIKQPMLSLRKPKFRTLRN
;
A
#
# COMPACT_ATOMS: atom_id res chain seq x y z
N LYS A 1 -8.43 40.63 20.96
CA LYS A 1 -7.37 40.39 19.96
C LYS A 1 -8.03 39.68 18.78
N THR A 2 -8.19 40.37 17.65
CA THR A 2 -8.74 39.82 16.42
C THR A 2 -7.76 38.79 15.87
N ALA A 3 -8.06 37.50 16.02
CA ALA A 3 -7.28 36.43 15.42
C ALA A 3 -7.39 36.56 13.90
N HIS A 4 -6.29 36.90 13.23
CA HIS A 4 -6.25 36.89 11.78
C HIS A 4 -6.31 35.44 11.29
N ARG A 5 -7.45 35.07 10.69
CA ARG A 5 -7.61 33.83 9.94
C ARG A 5 -6.60 33.81 8.79
N ARG A 6 -5.58 32.96 8.85
CA ARG A 6 -4.63 32.76 7.74
C ARG A 6 -5.40 32.14 6.57
N GLN A 7 -5.53 32.87 5.47
CA GLN A 7 -6.09 32.28 4.26
C GLN A 7 -5.13 31.21 3.74
N ILE A 8 -5.66 30.04 3.39
CA ILE A 8 -4.89 28.98 2.73
C ILE A 8 -4.42 29.52 1.39
N THR A 9 -3.10 29.55 1.22
CA THR A 9 -2.44 30.01 0.01
C THR A 9 -2.27 28.86 -0.97
N GLN A 10 -1.97 29.19 -2.22
CA GLN A 10 -1.65 28.19 -3.25
C GLN A 10 -0.43 27.34 -2.87
N ALA A 11 0.57 27.94 -2.20
CA ALA A 11 1.74 27.23 -1.70
C ALA A 11 1.38 26.20 -0.61
N ASP A 12 0.41 26.51 0.24
CA ASP A 12 -0.08 25.55 1.25
C ASP A 12 -0.75 24.34 0.56
N ILE A 13 -1.52 24.57 -0.51
CA ILE A 13 -2.16 23.48 -1.29
C ILE A 13 -1.12 22.59 -1.97
N GLU A 14 -0.12 23.22 -2.60
CA GLU A 14 1.01 22.53 -3.23
C GLU A 14 1.77 21.65 -2.23
N GLU A 15 2.03 22.17 -1.04
CA GLU A 15 2.72 21.41 0.01
C GLU A 15 1.88 20.23 0.52
N VAL A 16 0.55 20.38 0.62
CA VAL A 16 -0.36 19.28 0.95
C VAL A 16 -0.28 18.16 -0.10
N TRP A 17 -0.30 18.51 -1.39
CA TRP A 17 -0.15 17.54 -2.47
C TRP A 17 1.15 16.76 -2.37
N LYS A 18 2.26 17.48 -2.17
CA LYS A 18 3.59 16.88 -2.00
C LYS A 18 3.60 15.91 -0.82
N ASN A 19 3.13 16.34 0.34
CA ASN A 19 3.16 15.53 1.55
C ASN A 19 2.31 14.27 1.43
N ILE A 20 1.09 14.36 0.88
CA ILE A 20 0.22 13.21 0.67
C ILE A 20 0.89 12.19 -0.26
N ILE A 21 1.49 12.64 -1.37
CA ILE A 21 2.19 11.76 -2.30
C ILE A 21 3.39 11.07 -1.63
N LEU A 22 4.23 11.81 -0.91
CA LEU A 22 5.41 11.24 -0.26
C LEU A 22 5.05 10.22 0.82
N ILE A 23 4.04 10.51 1.65
CA ILE A 23 3.54 9.58 2.66
C ILE A 23 2.99 8.31 2.00
N HIS A 24 2.26 8.47 0.90
CA HIS A 24 1.70 7.34 0.18
C HIS A 24 2.78 6.46 -0.44
N LEU A 25 3.82 7.06 -1.05
CA LEU A 25 4.98 6.31 -1.55
C LEU A 25 5.74 5.58 -0.44
N GLN A 26 5.96 6.20 0.72
CA GLN A 26 6.56 5.53 1.88
C GLN A 26 5.74 4.31 2.32
N THR A 27 4.42 4.46 2.33
CA THR A 27 3.49 3.39 2.75
C THR A 27 3.53 2.23 1.78
N ILE A 28 3.50 2.51 0.46
CA ILE A 28 3.56 1.47 -0.58
C ILE A 28 4.90 0.73 -0.54
N LEU A 29 6.01 1.45 -0.42
CA LEU A 29 7.35 0.86 -0.43
C LEU A 29 7.72 0.20 0.92
N GLY A 30 6.94 0.44 1.98
CA GLY A 30 7.19 -0.11 3.31
C GLY A 30 8.47 0.41 3.97
N ILE A 31 8.90 1.62 3.61
CA ILE A 31 10.14 2.24 4.09
C ILE A 31 9.87 3.37 5.07
N SER A 32 10.79 3.59 6.02
CA SER A 32 10.65 4.63 7.04
C SER A 32 11.02 6.04 6.56
N SER A 33 11.86 6.13 5.52
CA SER A 33 12.28 7.39 4.90
C SER A 33 12.46 7.18 3.40
N LEU A 34 12.20 8.23 2.62
CA LEU A 34 12.43 8.25 1.17
C LEU A 34 13.81 8.79 0.80
N GLU A 35 14.59 9.33 1.75
CA GLU A 35 15.82 10.10 1.47
C GLU A 35 16.86 9.33 0.63
N ASP A 36 16.96 8.01 0.80
CA ASP A 36 17.89 7.16 0.05
C ASP A 36 17.46 6.92 -1.41
N ILE A 37 16.19 7.16 -1.74
CA ILE A 37 15.58 6.80 -3.04
C ILE A 37 15.09 8.05 -3.80
N LEU A 38 14.65 9.07 -3.06
CA LEU A 38 14.09 10.31 -3.57
C LEU A 38 14.41 11.45 -2.61
N ASN A 39 15.15 12.45 -3.11
CA ASN A 39 15.37 13.67 -2.34
C ASN A 39 14.09 14.52 -2.29
N PRO A 40 13.46 14.71 -1.12
CA PRO A 40 12.20 15.46 -1.01
C PRO A 40 12.34 16.93 -1.43
N ALA A 41 13.54 17.51 -1.38
CA ALA A 41 13.78 18.89 -1.79
C ALA A 41 13.69 19.09 -3.31
N GLN A 42 13.91 18.03 -4.09
CA GLN A 42 13.87 18.08 -5.55
C GLN A 42 12.47 17.80 -6.12
N VAL A 43 11.51 17.39 -5.28
CA VAL A 43 10.12 17.21 -5.69
C VAL A 43 9.45 18.56 -5.88
N VAL A 44 8.98 18.81 -7.11
CA VAL A 44 8.31 20.04 -7.53
C VAL A 44 6.78 19.87 -7.40
N PRO A 45 6.13 20.46 -6.38
CA PRO A 45 4.70 20.28 -6.16
C PRO A 45 3.82 20.75 -7.31
N GLN A 46 4.27 21.78 -8.03
CA GLN A 46 3.53 22.34 -9.16
C GLN A 46 3.33 21.30 -10.26
N TYR A 47 4.30 20.40 -10.46
CA TYR A 47 4.16 19.31 -11.43
C TYR A 47 3.04 18.36 -11.03
N ILE A 48 2.96 17.98 -9.76
CA ILE A 48 1.88 17.13 -9.22
C ILE A 48 0.52 17.79 -9.48
N VAL A 49 0.35 19.04 -9.03
CA VAL A 49 -0.92 19.78 -9.19
C VAL A 49 -1.30 19.90 -10.66
N TYR A 50 -0.33 20.23 -11.52
CA TYR A 50 -0.56 20.36 -12.96
C TYR A 50 -1.01 19.04 -13.57
N ASN A 51 -0.28 17.95 -13.27
CA ASN A 51 -0.55 16.60 -13.74
C ASN A 51 -1.91 16.06 -13.26
N MET A 52 -2.40 16.53 -12.12
CA MET A 52 -3.72 16.16 -11.58
C MET A 52 -4.88 16.94 -12.21
N THR A 53 -4.65 18.14 -12.72
CA THR A 53 -5.74 19.09 -13.08
C THR A 53 -5.78 19.44 -14.58
N ASN A 54 -4.64 19.42 -15.27
CA ASN A 54 -4.53 19.87 -16.65
C ASN A 54 -4.51 18.69 -17.62
N THR A 55 -5.59 17.91 -17.64
CA THR A 55 -5.74 16.75 -18.53
C THR A 55 -6.93 16.87 -19.47
N SER A 56 -6.79 16.32 -20.68
CA SER A 56 -7.88 16.17 -21.64
C SER A 56 -8.95 15.19 -21.14
N LYS A 57 -10.10 15.14 -21.82
CA LYS A 57 -11.15 14.12 -21.58
C LYS A 57 -10.66 12.67 -21.66
N ARG A 58 -9.52 12.43 -22.33
CA ARG A 58 -8.90 11.11 -22.46
C ARG A 58 -7.75 10.91 -21.48
N GLY A 59 -7.62 11.75 -20.45
CA GLY A 59 -6.55 11.67 -19.44
C GLY A 59 -5.16 12.12 -19.89
N VAL A 60 -4.98 12.60 -21.13
CA VAL A 60 -3.67 13.09 -21.60
C VAL A 60 -3.41 14.49 -21.06
N VAL A 61 -2.23 14.72 -20.47
CA VAL A 61 -1.78 16.05 -20.01
C VAL A 61 -1.80 17.05 -21.16
N LEU A 62 -2.35 18.23 -20.91
CA LEU A 62 -2.39 19.37 -21.84
C LEU A 62 -1.26 20.34 -21.47
N LEU A 63 -0.41 20.72 -22.41
CA LEU A 63 0.65 21.70 -22.17
C LEU A 63 0.18 23.09 -22.57
N GLN A 64 0.50 24.10 -21.76
CA GLN A 64 0.24 25.50 -22.09
C GLN A 64 1.19 26.01 -23.18
N ASN A 65 2.47 25.63 -23.09
CA ASN A 65 3.50 25.98 -24.05
C ASN A 65 3.67 24.89 -25.11
N GLN A 66 3.31 25.18 -26.36
CA GLN A 66 3.41 24.22 -27.46
C GLN A 66 4.85 23.84 -27.81
N SER A 67 5.84 24.69 -27.47
CA SER A 67 7.26 24.37 -27.75
C SER A 67 7.82 23.25 -26.87
N GLU A 68 7.18 22.95 -25.74
CA GLU A 68 7.55 21.84 -24.87
C GLU A 68 6.91 20.51 -25.28
N ASP A 69 5.92 20.56 -26.19
CA ASP A 69 5.23 19.39 -26.73
C ASP A 69 6.07 18.68 -27.80
N LEU A 70 5.62 17.49 -28.19
CA LEU A 70 6.15 16.79 -29.36
C LEU A 70 5.96 17.65 -30.62
N PRO A 71 6.99 17.74 -31.48
CA PRO A 71 6.85 18.38 -32.79
C PRO A 71 5.66 17.80 -33.56
N HIS A 72 4.96 18.63 -34.31
CA HIS A 72 3.77 18.22 -35.07
C HIS A 72 4.02 16.99 -35.94
N TRP A 73 5.19 16.92 -36.60
CA TRP A 73 5.55 15.78 -37.44
C TRP A 73 5.66 14.47 -36.64
N VAL A 74 6.15 14.51 -35.39
CA VAL A 74 6.22 13.32 -34.50
C VAL A 74 4.80 12.89 -34.15
N LEU A 75 3.94 13.83 -33.75
CA LEU A 75 2.54 13.53 -33.41
C LEU A 75 1.79 12.91 -34.60
N SER A 76 1.98 13.43 -35.81
CA SER A 76 1.41 12.87 -37.04
C SER A 76 1.93 11.47 -37.31
N ALA A 77 3.24 11.24 -37.20
CA ALA A 77 3.86 9.92 -37.38
C ALA A 77 3.34 8.90 -36.36
N MET A 78 3.28 9.27 -35.09
CA MET A 78 2.73 8.43 -34.02
C MET A 78 1.25 8.10 -34.27
N LYS A 79 0.44 9.08 -34.68
CA LYS A 79 -0.97 8.88 -35.02
C LYS A 79 -1.13 7.96 -36.24
N CYS A 80 -0.23 8.03 -37.21
CA CYS A 80 -0.21 7.15 -38.37
C CYS A 80 0.00 5.69 -37.97
N LEU A 81 1.02 5.43 -37.15
CA LEU A 81 1.35 4.09 -36.66
C LEU A 81 0.26 3.52 -35.74
N ALA A 82 -0.25 4.33 -34.81
CA ALA A 82 -1.24 3.91 -33.83
C ALA A 82 -2.64 3.60 -34.43
N ASN A 83 -2.93 4.06 -35.66
CA ASN A 83 -4.19 3.81 -36.35
C ASN A 83 -3.99 3.03 -37.66
N TRP A 84 -2.86 2.35 -37.81
CA TRP A 84 -2.53 1.60 -39.02
C TRP A 84 -3.65 0.60 -39.40
N PRO A 85 -3.99 0.44 -40.70
CA PRO A 85 -3.45 1.13 -41.89
C PRO A 85 -4.15 2.46 -42.21
N ARG A 86 -5.10 2.88 -41.36
CA ARG A 86 -5.91 4.09 -41.55
C ARG A 86 -5.17 5.32 -41.02
N CYS A 87 -4.12 5.71 -41.76
CA CYS A 87 -3.36 6.92 -41.47
C CYS A 87 -4.20 8.15 -41.85
N ASN A 88 -4.99 8.67 -40.89
CA ASN A 88 -5.78 9.88 -41.15
C ASN A 88 -4.87 11.05 -41.53
N ASP A 89 -5.32 11.79 -42.54
CA ASP A 89 -4.72 12.97 -43.20
C ASP A 89 -3.76 12.68 -44.39
N MET A 90 -3.20 11.46 -44.53
CA MET A 90 -2.25 11.12 -45.62
C MET A 90 -2.71 10.00 -46.58
N GLY A 91 -3.85 9.37 -46.33
CA GLY A 91 -4.35 8.27 -47.17
C GLY A 91 -3.69 6.91 -46.87
N HIS A 92 -3.79 5.98 -47.82
CA HIS A 92 -3.18 4.64 -47.73
C HIS A 92 -1.63 4.72 -47.71
N PRO A 93 -0.94 3.70 -47.19
CA PRO A 93 0.53 3.63 -47.21
C PRO A 93 1.08 3.92 -48.62
N THR A 94 1.99 4.89 -48.72
CA THR A 94 2.43 5.42 -50.03
C THR A 94 3.37 4.45 -50.77
N TYR A 95 4.07 3.56 -50.05
CA TYR A 95 4.98 2.56 -50.60
C TYR A 95 5.22 1.40 -49.60
N VAL A 96 5.84 0.31 -50.07
CA VAL A 96 6.19 -0.86 -49.26
C VAL A 96 7.31 -0.52 -48.27
N GLY A 97 7.11 -0.78 -46.98
CA GLY A 97 8.08 -0.48 -45.93
C GLY A 97 7.92 0.92 -45.32
N PHE A 98 6.95 1.71 -45.79
CA PHE A 98 6.62 3.02 -45.23
C PHE A 98 6.43 2.98 -43.70
N GLU A 99 5.79 1.94 -43.16
CA GLU A 99 5.60 1.74 -41.73
C GLU A 99 6.92 1.62 -40.96
N ARG A 100 7.94 0.98 -41.56
CA ARG A 100 9.27 0.79 -40.95
C ARG A 100 10.01 2.12 -40.89
N ASP A 101 9.92 2.91 -41.96
CA ASP A 101 10.56 4.22 -42.03
C ASP A 101 9.91 5.22 -41.06
N VAL A 102 8.57 5.23 -40.98
CA VAL A 102 7.85 6.07 -40.01
C VAL A 102 8.16 5.63 -38.58
N PHE A 103 8.18 4.32 -38.30
CA PHE A 103 8.58 3.78 -37.01
C PHE A 103 10.00 4.21 -36.62
N LYS A 104 10.96 4.05 -37.52
CA LYS A 104 12.35 4.45 -37.32
C LYS A 104 12.47 5.95 -37.03
N THR A 105 11.75 6.78 -37.78
CA THR A 105 11.77 8.24 -37.58
C THR A 105 11.25 8.63 -36.18
N VAL A 106 10.20 7.96 -35.70
CA VAL A 106 9.69 8.16 -34.33
C VAL A 106 10.69 7.64 -33.28
N ALA A 107 11.28 6.47 -33.51
CA ALA A 107 12.29 5.90 -32.62
C ALA A 107 13.51 6.83 -32.49
N ASP A 108 14.06 7.29 -33.62
CA ASP A 108 15.21 8.20 -33.67
C ASP A 108 14.93 9.48 -32.87
N TYR A 109 13.72 10.04 -32.96
CA TYR A 109 13.32 11.19 -32.15
C TYR A 109 13.42 10.90 -30.65
N PHE A 110 12.75 9.86 -30.16
CA PHE A 110 12.72 9.56 -28.72
C PHE A 110 14.10 9.15 -28.18
N LEU A 111 14.88 8.42 -28.97
CA LEU A 111 16.25 8.02 -28.63
C LEU A 111 17.23 9.19 -28.66
N SER A 112 16.93 10.26 -29.39
CA SER A 112 17.74 11.49 -29.41
C SER A 112 17.44 12.46 -28.26
N LEU A 113 16.45 12.16 -27.41
CA LEU A 113 16.14 13.01 -26.26
C LEU A 113 17.32 13.04 -25.27
N PRO A 114 17.64 14.20 -24.68
CA PRO A 114 18.80 14.34 -23.80
C PRO A 114 18.62 13.67 -22.44
N GLU A 115 17.39 13.37 -22.05
CA GLU A 115 17.02 12.78 -20.77
C GLU A 115 15.91 11.73 -20.98
N PRO A 116 15.90 10.62 -20.21
CA PRO A 116 14.80 9.69 -20.21
C PRO A 116 13.47 10.34 -19.82
N LEU A 117 12.37 9.81 -20.32
CA LEU A 117 11.02 10.30 -20.02
C LEU A 117 10.69 10.23 -18.53
N LEU A 118 11.28 9.29 -17.79
CA LEU A 118 11.11 9.18 -16.34
C LEU A 118 12.06 10.09 -15.53
N SER A 119 12.93 10.85 -16.20
CA SER A 119 13.97 11.71 -15.62
C SER A 119 15.06 10.95 -14.87
N PHE A 120 16.30 11.41 -14.95
CA PHE A 120 17.41 10.83 -14.19
C PHE A 120 17.20 10.98 -12.68
N GLN A 121 16.53 12.06 -12.25
CA GLN A 121 16.26 12.34 -10.84
C GLN A 121 15.44 11.23 -10.16
N TYR A 122 14.52 10.60 -10.89
CA TYR A 122 13.62 9.60 -10.35
C TYR A 122 14.06 8.17 -10.65
N TYR A 123 15.27 7.98 -11.19
CA TYR A 123 15.78 6.67 -11.59
C TYR A 123 15.70 5.64 -10.45
N GLU A 124 16.29 5.96 -9.29
CA GLU A 124 16.31 5.09 -8.12
C GLU A 124 14.88 4.74 -7.65
N LEU A 125 13.97 5.72 -7.69
CA LEU A 125 12.56 5.51 -7.34
C LEU A 125 11.89 4.48 -8.25
N PHE A 126 12.07 4.59 -9.57
CA PHE A 126 11.49 3.64 -10.51
C PHE A 126 12.17 2.26 -10.43
N VAL A 127 13.47 2.20 -10.16
CA VAL A 127 14.19 0.93 -9.93
C VAL A 127 13.66 0.23 -8.68
N ASN A 128 13.45 0.93 -7.57
CA ASN A 128 12.89 0.33 -6.35
C ASN A 128 11.45 -0.19 -6.57
N ILE A 129 10.66 0.46 -7.43
CA ILE A 129 9.31 -0.01 -7.78
C ILE A 129 9.34 -1.30 -8.62
N LEU A 130 10.45 -1.61 -9.31
CA LEU A 130 10.57 -2.87 -10.07
C LEU A 130 10.40 -4.11 -9.19
N ASP A 131 10.73 -4.03 -7.90
CA ASP A 131 10.54 -5.12 -6.95
C ASP A 131 9.06 -5.43 -6.69
N LEU A 132 8.18 -4.45 -6.91
CA LEU A 132 6.72 -4.59 -6.82
C LEU A 132 6.10 -5.18 -8.08
N LEU A 133 6.83 -5.28 -9.21
CA LEU A 133 6.33 -5.83 -10.48
C LEU A 133 6.25 -7.37 -10.44
N GLN A 134 5.54 -7.90 -9.45
CA GLN A 134 5.27 -9.31 -9.23
C GLN A 134 3.76 -9.53 -9.37
N PRO A 135 3.30 -10.67 -9.92
CA PRO A 135 1.87 -10.88 -10.20
C PRO A 135 0.92 -10.69 -9.01
N HIS A 136 1.38 -10.98 -7.78
CA HIS A 136 0.58 -10.82 -6.57
C HIS A 136 0.58 -9.39 -5.99
N LEU A 137 1.49 -8.53 -6.46
CA LEU A 137 1.60 -7.12 -6.09
C LEU A 137 1.21 -6.17 -7.22
N GLU A 138 0.66 -6.70 -8.33
CA GLU A 138 0.34 -5.95 -9.54
C GLU A 138 -0.44 -4.65 -9.26
N ARG A 139 -1.48 -4.72 -8.43
CA ARG A 139 -2.27 -3.53 -8.05
C ARG A 139 -1.45 -2.49 -7.29
N VAL A 140 -0.58 -2.95 -6.39
CA VAL A 140 0.31 -2.09 -5.59
C VAL A 140 1.34 -1.43 -6.51
N ALA A 141 1.88 -2.16 -7.47
CA ALA A 141 2.77 -1.62 -8.49
C ALA A 141 2.10 -0.57 -9.38
N ILE A 142 0.85 -0.81 -9.81
CA ILE A 142 0.07 0.16 -10.59
C ILE A 142 -0.10 1.45 -9.79
N GLU A 143 -0.48 1.35 -8.52
CA GLU A 143 -0.64 2.51 -7.63
C GLU A 143 0.67 3.27 -7.42
N ALA A 144 1.78 2.55 -7.17
CA ALA A 144 3.11 3.13 -7.03
C ALA A 144 3.53 3.93 -8.28
N LEU A 145 3.40 3.30 -9.46
CA LEU A 145 3.76 3.93 -10.73
C LEU A 145 2.83 5.09 -11.07
N GLN A 146 1.55 4.99 -10.74
CA GLN A 146 0.58 6.07 -10.96
C GLN A 146 0.99 7.33 -10.20
N ILE A 147 1.39 7.18 -8.93
CA ILE A 147 1.85 8.29 -8.10
C ILE A 147 3.20 8.83 -8.58
N CYS A 148 4.16 7.96 -8.90
CA CYS A 148 5.46 8.38 -9.40
C CYS A 148 5.34 9.15 -10.72
N CYS A 149 4.42 8.75 -11.60
CA CYS A 149 4.16 9.46 -12.84
C CYS A 149 3.59 10.88 -12.62
N LEU A 150 3.03 11.21 -11.45
CA LEU A 150 2.61 12.58 -11.12
C LEU A 150 3.78 13.50 -10.78
N LEU A 151 4.92 12.95 -10.35
CA LEU A 151 6.14 13.69 -10.02
C LEU A 151 6.88 14.20 -11.26
N LEU A 152 6.61 13.59 -12.43
CA LEU A 152 7.28 13.90 -13.67
C LEU A 152 6.96 15.32 -14.15
N PRO A 153 7.91 16.02 -14.79
CA PRO A 153 7.61 17.24 -15.52
C PRO A 153 6.43 17.01 -16.48
N PRO A 154 5.44 17.92 -16.57
CA PRO A 154 4.27 17.73 -17.43
C PRO A 154 4.60 17.40 -18.90
N PRO A 155 5.63 18.01 -19.52
CA PRO A 155 6.05 17.63 -20.88
C PRO A 155 6.52 16.19 -21.00
N ASN A 156 7.19 15.66 -19.97
CA ASN A 156 7.71 14.29 -19.96
C ASN A 156 6.55 13.30 -19.77
N ARG A 157 5.65 13.57 -18.82
CA ARG A 157 4.44 12.75 -18.60
C ARG A 157 3.58 12.67 -19.86
N ARG A 158 3.39 13.80 -20.56
CA ARG A 158 2.65 13.82 -21.83
C ARG A 158 3.33 12.96 -22.90
N LYS A 159 4.65 13.10 -23.08
CA LYS A 159 5.43 12.28 -24.03
C LYS A 159 5.30 10.79 -23.71
N LEU A 160 5.43 10.41 -22.43
CA LEU A 160 5.24 9.03 -21.96
C LEU A 160 3.83 8.51 -22.26
N GLN A 161 2.78 9.29 -21.95
CA GLN A 161 1.38 8.94 -22.24
C GLN A 161 1.14 8.66 -23.72
N LEU A 162 1.67 9.50 -24.60
CA LEU A 162 1.50 9.33 -26.05
C LEU A 162 2.32 8.16 -26.57
N LEU A 163 3.53 7.97 -26.07
CA LEU A 163 4.40 6.85 -26.43
C LEU A 163 3.76 5.51 -26.04
N MET A 164 3.38 5.35 -24.76
CA MET A 164 2.77 4.11 -24.26
C MET A 164 1.50 3.75 -25.04
N ARG A 165 0.64 4.74 -25.33
CA ARG A 165 -0.57 4.53 -26.16
C ARG A 165 -0.26 4.09 -27.58
N MET A 166 0.78 4.66 -28.21
CA MET A 166 1.17 4.28 -29.55
C MET A 166 1.69 2.84 -29.55
N ILE A 167 2.64 2.51 -28.67
CA ILE A 167 3.29 1.20 -28.69
C ILE A 167 2.36 0.05 -28.27
N SER A 168 1.45 0.27 -27.31
CA SER A 168 0.41 -0.71 -26.95
C SER A 168 -0.51 -0.96 -28.15
N ARG A 169 -1.04 0.10 -28.78
CA ARG A 169 -1.90 -0.03 -29.96
C ARG A 169 -1.23 -0.73 -31.13
N MET A 170 0.03 -0.41 -31.42
CA MET A 170 0.79 -1.09 -32.48
C MET A 170 1.01 -2.57 -32.18
N SER A 171 1.24 -2.91 -30.91
CA SER A 171 1.49 -4.29 -30.46
C SER A 171 0.23 -5.15 -30.51
N GLU A 172 -0.94 -4.55 -30.29
CA GLU A 172 -2.26 -5.20 -30.31
C GLU A 172 -2.90 -5.22 -31.71
N ASN A 173 -2.37 -4.43 -32.65
CA ASN A 173 -2.95 -4.28 -33.97
C ASN A 173 -2.59 -5.46 -34.89
N VAL A 174 -3.60 -6.27 -35.23
CA VAL A 174 -3.48 -7.43 -36.13
C VAL A 174 -3.11 -7.03 -37.56
N ASP A 175 -3.51 -5.83 -38.01
CA ASP A 175 -3.20 -5.33 -39.35
C ASP A 175 -1.79 -4.73 -39.45
N MET A 176 -1.06 -4.62 -38.34
CA MET A 176 0.29 -4.05 -38.32
C MET A 176 1.30 -5.03 -38.93
N PRO A 177 2.01 -4.65 -40.01
CA PRO A 177 3.05 -5.48 -40.60
C PRO A 177 4.20 -5.74 -39.62
N ARG A 178 4.99 -6.78 -39.89
CA ARG A 178 6.23 -7.01 -39.14
C ARG A 178 7.24 -5.92 -39.45
N LEU A 179 7.58 -5.16 -38.41
CA LEU A 179 8.55 -4.07 -38.48
C LEU A 179 10.01 -4.55 -38.47
N HIS A 180 10.24 -5.76 -37.97
CA HIS A 180 11.56 -6.39 -37.92
C HIS A 180 11.47 -7.83 -38.46
N ASP A 181 12.54 -8.30 -39.08
CA ASP A 181 12.53 -9.59 -39.78
C ASP A 181 12.54 -10.79 -38.80
N VAL A 182 13.23 -10.64 -37.67
CA VAL A 182 13.38 -11.69 -36.64
C VAL A 182 12.45 -11.49 -35.44
N MET A 183 12.11 -10.25 -35.11
CA MET A 183 11.50 -9.89 -33.83
C MET A 183 10.03 -9.56 -34.00
N GLY A 184 9.18 -10.02 -33.08
CA GLY A 184 7.77 -9.62 -33.06
C GLY A 184 7.62 -8.13 -32.70
N ASN A 185 6.57 -7.48 -33.21
CA ASN A 185 6.33 -6.05 -33.01
C ASN A 185 6.35 -5.66 -31.53
N ARG A 186 5.71 -6.42 -30.64
CA ARG A 186 5.70 -6.15 -29.20
C ARG A 186 7.12 -6.10 -28.60
N SER A 187 7.94 -7.11 -28.88
CA SER A 187 9.32 -7.15 -28.40
C SER A 187 10.15 -6.01 -28.98
N LEU A 188 9.95 -5.69 -30.27
CA LEU A 188 10.61 -4.56 -30.92
C LEU A 188 10.26 -3.23 -30.25
N MET A 189 8.97 -2.99 -29.94
CA MET A 189 8.54 -1.77 -29.25
C MET A 189 9.27 -1.60 -27.91
N ILE A 190 9.28 -2.66 -27.09
CA ILE A 190 9.86 -2.61 -25.76
C ILE A 190 11.36 -2.36 -25.84
N GLN A 191 12.08 -3.10 -26.70
CA GLN A 191 13.53 -2.92 -26.83
C GLN A 191 13.90 -1.56 -27.42
N THR A 192 13.13 -1.07 -28.39
CA THR A 192 13.42 0.22 -29.05
C THR A 192 13.24 1.39 -28.09
N PHE A 193 12.24 1.35 -27.21
CA PHE A 193 11.89 2.49 -26.35
C PHE A 193 12.29 2.32 -24.88
N SER A 194 12.88 1.20 -24.47
CA SER A 194 13.32 0.98 -23.08
C SER A 194 14.20 2.12 -22.58
N ARG A 195 15.28 2.40 -23.33
CA ARG A 195 16.30 3.38 -22.96
C ARG A 195 15.78 4.83 -22.89
N CYS A 196 14.87 5.21 -23.79
CA CYS A 196 14.31 6.57 -23.73
C CYS A 196 13.28 6.72 -22.60
N VAL A 197 12.72 5.63 -22.06
CA VAL A 197 11.81 5.69 -20.92
C VAL A 197 12.59 5.71 -19.61
N LEU A 198 13.50 4.76 -19.41
CA LEU A 198 14.34 4.64 -18.23
C LEU A 198 15.78 4.37 -18.67
N CYS A 199 16.70 5.19 -18.20
CA CYS A 199 18.12 4.88 -18.22
C CYS A 199 18.83 5.60 -17.08
N CYS A 200 19.93 5.02 -16.62
CA CYS A 200 20.84 5.66 -15.68
C CYS A 200 21.68 6.75 -16.39
N ALA A 201 22.11 7.77 -15.66
CA ALA A 201 23.02 8.79 -16.19
C ALA A 201 24.42 8.24 -16.48
N GLU A 202 24.84 7.25 -15.70
CA GLU A 202 26.08 6.48 -15.90
C GLU A 202 25.67 5.07 -16.35
N GLU A 203 26.03 4.66 -17.57
CA GLU A 203 25.61 3.35 -18.08
C GLU A 203 26.14 2.19 -17.22
N VAL A 204 25.22 1.35 -16.74
CA VAL A 204 25.50 0.14 -15.98
C VAL A 204 24.92 -1.06 -16.74
N ASP A 205 25.63 -2.20 -16.76
CA ASP A 205 25.28 -3.40 -17.54
C ASP A 205 23.85 -3.94 -17.30
N LEU A 206 23.25 -3.70 -16.12
CA LEU A 206 21.91 -4.21 -15.78
C LEU A 206 20.76 -3.27 -16.18
N ASP A 207 21.06 -2.02 -16.53
CA ASP A 207 20.06 -0.96 -16.73
C ASP A 207 19.06 -1.28 -17.85
N GLU A 208 19.55 -1.88 -18.94
CA GLU A 208 18.72 -2.24 -20.09
C GLU A 208 17.63 -3.26 -19.70
N LEU A 209 17.96 -4.25 -18.87
CA LEU A 209 17.00 -5.27 -18.43
C LEU A 209 15.94 -4.69 -17.49
N LEU A 210 16.33 -3.76 -16.62
CA LEU A 210 15.41 -3.03 -15.74
C LEU A 210 14.43 -2.18 -16.57
N ALA A 211 14.96 -1.44 -17.55
CA ALA A 211 14.15 -0.62 -18.45
C ALA A 211 13.20 -1.46 -19.30
N ILE A 212 13.66 -2.58 -19.87
CA ILE A 212 12.82 -3.52 -20.64
C ILE A 212 11.68 -4.06 -19.77
N ARG A 213 11.98 -4.47 -18.52
CA ARG A 213 10.97 -4.99 -17.59
C ARG A 213 9.93 -3.92 -17.25
N LEU A 214 10.38 -2.69 -16.94
CA LEU A 214 9.48 -1.58 -16.62
C LEU A 214 8.59 -1.22 -17.81
N VAL A 215 9.17 -1.06 -19.01
CA VAL A 215 8.42 -0.68 -20.22
C VAL A 215 7.42 -1.75 -20.63
N SER A 216 7.77 -3.04 -20.47
CA SER A 216 6.79 -4.12 -20.69
C SER A 216 5.58 -3.96 -19.78
N PHE A 217 5.79 -3.74 -18.48
CA PHE A 217 4.70 -3.57 -17.51
C PHE A 217 3.91 -2.28 -17.75
N LEU A 218 4.60 -1.17 -18.00
CA LEU A 218 3.96 0.11 -18.34
C LEU A 218 3.07 -0.02 -19.58
N MET A 219 3.52 -0.74 -20.60
CA MET A 219 2.74 -0.94 -21.82
C MET A 219 1.47 -1.74 -21.57
N ASP A 220 1.53 -2.77 -20.71
CA ASP A 220 0.38 -3.63 -20.39
C ASP A 220 -0.67 -2.91 -19.50
N HIS A 221 -0.23 -2.00 -18.63
CA HIS A 221 -1.10 -1.30 -17.65
C HIS A 221 -1.17 0.23 -17.88
N HIS A 222 -0.86 0.71 -19.08
CA HIS A 222 -0.66 2.13 -19.33
C HIS A 222 -1.90 3.01 -19.05
N GLN A 223 -3.10 2.42 -19.16
CA GLN A 223 -4.36 3.16 -18.95
C GLN A 223 -4.53 3.49 -17.48
N GLU A 224 -4.34 2.52 -16.60
CA GLU A 224 -4.48 2.68 -15.15
C GLU A 224 -3.32 3.50 -14.58
N ILE A 225 -2.08 3.18 -14.95
CA ILE A 225 -0.88 3.86 -14.45
C ILE A 225 -0.87 5.35 -14.82
N LEU A 226 -1.30 5.72 -16.02
CA LEU A 226 -1.22 7.11 -16.49
C LEU A 226 -2.53 7.88 -16.36
N GLU A 227 -3.55 7.30 -15.72
CA GLU A 227 -4.77 7.98 -15.31
C GLU A 227 -4.54 8.88 -14.09
N VAL A 228 -5.46 9.81 -13.86
CA VAL A 228 -5.46 10.69 -12.69
C VAL A 228 -6.18 10.00 -11.54
N PRO A 229 -5.50 9.72 -10.40
CA PRO A 229 -6.13 9.07 -9.24
C PRO A 229 -7.13 9.99 -8.53
N ALA A 230 -8.43 9.75 -8.75
CA ALA A 230 -9.49 10.55 -8.12
C ALA A 230 -9.44 10.50 -6.58
N TYR A 231 -9.01 9.37 -6.00
CA TYR A 231 -8.90 9.23 -4.54
C TYR A 231 -7.88 10.20 -3.93
N LEU A 232 -6.78 10.53 -4.63
CA LEU A 232 -5.81 11.52 -4.14
C LEU A 232 -6.41 12.92 -4.11
N GLN A 233 -7.29 13.27 -5.07
CA GLN A 233 -7.99 14.56 -5.05
C GLN A 233 -8.89 14.68 -3.82
N ILE A 234 -9.61 13.60 -3.47
CA ILE A 234 -10.45 13.54 -2.29
C ILE A 234 -9.58 13.67 -1.03
N ALA A 235 -8.49 12.89 -0.92
CA ALA A 235 -7.59 12.94 0.23
C ALA A 235 -6.99 14.34 0.47
N VAL A 236 -6.61 15.03 -0.61
CA VAL A 236 -6.09 16.41 -0.55
C VAL A 236 -7.19 17.37 -0.11
N GLN A 237 -8.39 17.25 -0.67
CA GLN A 237 -9.52 18.10 -0.31
C GLN A 237 -9.90 17.94 1.16
N ASP A 238 -9.99 16.71 1.66
CA ASP A 238 -10.29 16.40 3.06
C ASP A 238 -9.22 16.96 4.00
N HIS A 239 -7.94 16.87 3.61
CA HIS A 239 -6.84 17.43 4.39
C HIS A 239 -6.88 18.97 4.42
N ILE A 240 -7.18 19.61 3.30
CA ILE A 240 -7.37 21.06 3.21
C ILE A 240 -8.55 21.50 4.10
N GLU A 241 -9.67 20.77 4.08
CA GLU A 241 -10.82 21.04 4.93
C GLU A 241 -10.50 20.88 6.41
N THR A 242 -9.73 19.84 6.77
CA THR A 242 -9.24 19.63 8.13
C THR A 242 -8.40 20.82 8.60
N ILE A 243 -7.48 21.32 7.78
CA ILE A 243 -6.68 22.52 8.10
C ILE A 243 -7.59 23.75 8.29
N LYS A 244 -8.63 23.91 7.46
CA LYS A 244 -9.59 25.03 7.60
C LYS A 244 -10.39 24.95 8.90
N THR A 245 -10.80 23.75 9.31
CA THR A 245 -11.58 23.52 10.54
C THR A 245 -10.73 23.71 11.79
N ILE A 246 -9.50 23.18 11.80
CA ILE A 246 -8.54 23.37 12.90
C ILE A 246 -8.20 24.86 13.10
N GLN A 247 -8.11 25.65 12.01
CA GLN A 247 -7.95 27.11 12.12
C GLN A 247 -9.17 27.82 12.73
N VAL A 248 -10.35 27.22 12.69
CA VAL A 248 -11.58 27.73 13.32
C VAL A 248 -11.65 27.30 14.79
N GLU A 249 -11.13 26.12 15.12
CA GLU A 249 -11.17 25.52 16.47
C GLU A 249 -9.98 25.89 17.36
N ASN A 250 -8.84 26.34 16.81
CA ASN A 250 -7.67 26.84 17.55
C ASN A 250 -7.90 28.24 18.15
N LEU A 251 -8.95 28.35 18.96
CA LEU A 251 -9.15 29.30 20.08
C LEU A 251 -8.76 28.67 21.43
N GLY A 252 -8.14 27.49 21.44
CA GLY A 252 -7.60 26.85 22.64
C GLY A 252 -6.38 25.98 22.31
N ASP A 253 -5.36 26.08 23.17
CA ASP A 253 -4.07 25.39 23.19
C ASP A 253 -4.07 23.92 22.70
N GLU A 254 -3.22 23.63 21.69
CA GLU A 254 -2.12 22.64 21.71
C GLU A 254 -1.75 22.19 20.28
N LEU A 255 -0.67 22.79 19.76
CA LEU A 255 -0.03 22.41 18.49
C LEU A 255 0.85 21.16 18.68
N SER A 256 0.34 19.96 18.38
CA SER A 256 1.23 18.80 18.08
C SER A 256 0.62 17.58 17.38
N THR A 257 -0.64 17.56 16.95
CA THR A 257 -1.28 16.33 16.43
C THR A 257 -2.03 16.58 15.13
N ILE A 258 -1.31 16.77 14.01
CA ILE A 258 -1.94 16.98 12.70
C ILE A 258 -1.39 16.02 11.66
N PHE A 259 -1.76 14.74 11.78
CA PHE A 259 -1.96 13.84 10.65
C PHE A 259 -3.12 12.90 10.99
N PRO A 260 -4.09 12.64 10.08
CA PRO A 260 -5.01 11.53 10.25
C PRO A 260 -4.19 10.25 10.16
N THR A 261 -3.96 9.61 11.30
CA THR A 261 -3.34 8.30 11.40
C THR A 261 -4.17 7.27 10.64
N TYR A 262 -3.77 6.97 9.40
CA TYR A 262 -3.91 5.60 8.90
C TYR A 262 -3.14 4.70 9.88
N SER A 263 -3.77 3.60 10.24
CA SER A 263 -3.50 2.75 11.40
C SER A 263 -2.00 2.44 11.62
N PHE A 264 -1.37 3.19 12.52
CA PHE A 264 -0.11 2.79 13.13
C PHE A 264 -0.38 2.41 14.59
N CYS A 265 0.25 1.33 15.05
CA CYS A 265 0.19 0.87 16.43
C CYS A 265 0.31 2.06 17.39
N LYS A 266 -0.73 2.31 18.19
CA LYS A 266 -0.67 3.29 19.28
C LYS A 266 0.58 3.01 20.09
N ARG A 267 1.49 3.99 20.16
CA ARG A 267 2.61 3.94 21.08
C ARG A 267 2.02 4.11 22.48
N ILE A 268 1.85 2.99 23.17
CA ILE A 268 1.49 2.96 24.57
C ILE A 268 2.53 3.74 25.37
N THR A 269 2.07 4.60 26.27
CA THR A 269 2.96 5.32 27.18
C THR A 269 3.74 4.30 28.03
N SER A 270 4.89 4.67 28.60
CA SER A 270 5.61 3.75 29.52
C SER A 270 4.72 3.28 30.68
N GLN A 271 3.79 4.14 31.11
CA GLN A 271 2.79 3.84 32.12
C GLN A 271 1.75 2.82 31.63
N GLU A 272 1.19 3.00 30.43
CA GLU A 272 0.28 2.04 29.80
C GLU A 272 0.98 0.72 29.43
N PHE A 273 2.26 0.74 29.08
CA PHE A 273 3.07 -0.46 28.84
C PHE A 273 3.27 -1.25 30.13
N ASP A 274 3.61 -0.58 31.22
CA ASP A 274 3.73 -1.23 32.53
C ASP A 274 2.37 -1.75 33.01
N GLU A 275 1.28 -0.99 32.81
CA GLU A 275 -0.09 -1.44 33.12
C GLU A 275 -0.50 -2.64 32.25
N GLN A 276 -0.22 -2.64 30.95
CA GLN A 276 -0.51 -3.78 30.06
C GLN A 276 0.36 -4.99 30.38
N LYS A 277 1.65 -4.79 30.71
CA LYS A 277 2.54 -5.85 31.18
C LYS A 277 2.03 -6.48 32.47
N ILE A 278 1.55 -5.66 33.41
CA ILE A 278 0.91 -6.11 34.65
C ILE A 278 -0.40 -6.84 34.32
N TYR A 279 -1.25 -6.28 33.46
CA TYR A 279 -2.55 -6.86 33.11
C TYR A 279 -2.42 -8.20 32.37
N THR A 280 -1.57 -8.30 31.35
CA THR A 280 -1.35 -9.54 30.58
C THR A 280 -0.67 -10.62 31.44
N SER A 281 0.26 -10.25 32.32
CA SER A 281 0.89 -11.21 33.23
C SER A 281 -0.06 -11.67 34.33
N GLN A 282 -0.86 -10.77 34.92
CA GLN A 282 -1.86 -11.12 35.93
C GLN A 282 -3.01 -11.94 35.33
N ALA A 283 -3.46 -11.63 34.11
CA ALA A 283 -4.48 -12.39 33.41
C ALA A 283 -4.01 -13.82 33.09
N ALA A 284 -2.78 -13.99 32.59
CA ALA A 284 -2.19 -15.31 32.37
C ALA A 284 -2.04 -16.11 33.67
N VAL A 285 -1.66 -15.44 34.77
CA VAL A 285 -1.56 -16.06 36.10
C VAL A 285 -2.94 -16.43 36.66
N ALA A 286 -3.98 -15.62 36.43
CA ALA A 286 -5.36 -15.96 36.77
C ALA A 286 -5.89 -17.14 35.93
N GLU A 287 -5.51 -17.23 34.66
CA GLU A 287 -5.84 -18.37 33.80
C GLU A 287 -5.15 -19.67 34.27
N LEU A 288 -3.89 -19.58 34.74
CA LEU A 288 -3.21 -20.70 35.39
C LEU A 288 -3.98 -21.19 36.62
N LEU A 289 -4.51 -20.27 37.45
CA LEU A 289 -5.35 -20.62 38.59
C LEU A 289 -6.64 -21.34 38.15
N GLU A 290 -7.32 -20.85 37.12
CA GLU A 290 -8.49 -21.51 36.53
C GLU A 290 -8.17 -22.89 35.98
N ASN A 291 -7.04 -23.05 35.32
CA ASN A 291 -6.61 -24.33 34.76
C ASN A 291 -6.30 -25.36 35.85
N ILE A 292 -5.62 -24.95 36.94
CA ILE A 292 -5.41 -25.82 38.11
C ILE A 292 -6.76 -26.26 38.71
N ILE A 293 -7.78 -25.41 38.62
CA ILE A 293 -9.10 -25.66 39.20
C ILE A 293 -9.99 -26.50 38.27
N LYS A 294 -9.88 -26.34 36.95
CA LYS A 294 -10.67 -27.10 35.98
C LYS A 294 -10.05 -28.45 35.60
N ASP A 295 -8.77 -28.65 35.90
CA ASP A 295 -8.07 -29.91 35.62
C ASP A 295 -8.68 -31.08 36.44
N LYS A 296 -9.15 -32.09 35.70
CA LYS A 296 -9.79 -33.31 36.21
C LYS A 296 -8.80 -34.46 36.46
N HIS A 297 -7.55 -34.32 36.02
CA HIS A 297 -6.50 -35.33 36.15
C HIS A 297 -5.64 -35.14 37.40
N LEU A 298 -5.77 -34.01 38.11
CA LEU A 298 -5.11 -33.73 39.39
C LEU A 298 -5.87 -34.32 40.58
N SER A 299 -5.16 -35.00 41.47
CA SER A 299 -5.74 -35.48 42.74
C SER A 299 -6.14 -34.31 43.64
N LEU A 300 -7.20 -34.45 44.45
CA LEU A 300 -7.66 -33.40 45.39
C LEU A 300 -6.55 -32.93 46.34
N LYS A 301 -5.64 -33.83 46.70
CA LYS A 301 -4.51 -33.54 47.59
C LYS A 301 -3.45 -32.67 46.90
N ASP A 302 -3.17 -32.92 45.63
CA ASP A 302 -2.17 -32.16 44.87
C ASP A 302 -2.74 -30.82 44.41
N LYS A 303 -4.03 -30.78 44.08
CA LYS A 303 -4.77 -29.55 43.78
C LYS A 303 -4.75 -28.59 44.97
N LYS A 304 -4.99 -29.09 46.19
CA LYS A 304 -4.90 -28.30 47.43
C LYS A 304 -3.48 -27.82 47.73
N LYS A 305 -2.45 -28.61 47.41
CA LYS A 305 -1.04 -28.18 47.54
C LYS A 305 -0.69 -27.07 46.54
N LYS A 306 -1.05 -27.24 45.28
CA LYS A 306 -0.79 -26.24 44.23
C LYS A 306 -1.55 -24.94 44.49
N LEU A 307 -2.79 -25.01 44.98
CA LEU A 307 -3.56 -23.82 45.38
C LEU A 307 -2.94 -23.08 46.57
N LYS A 308 -2.44 -23.80 47.58
CA LYS A 308 -1.69 -23.17 48.68
C LYS A 308 -0.37 -22.53 48.24
N GLN A 309 0.33 -23.17 47.30
CA GLN A 309 1.54 -22.60 46.72
C GLN A 309 1.21 -21.33 45.90
N PHE A 310 0.15 -21.38 45.10
CA PHE A 310 -0.34 -20.25 44.34
C PHE A 310 -0.77 -19.08 45.23
N GLN A 311 -1.51 -19.35 46.31
CA GLN A 311 -1.91 -18.34 47.30
C GLN A 311 -0.69 -17.66 47.95
N LYS A 312 0.40 -18.41 48.16
CA LYS A 312 1.64 -17.86 48.74
C LYS A 312 2.39 -16.97 47.76
N GLU A 313 2.44 -17.35 46.49
CA GLU A 313 3.20 -16.64 45.44
C GLU A 313 2.40 -15.45 44.85
N TYR A 314 1.07 -15.56 44.77
CA TYR A 314 0.18 -14.57 44.15
C TYR A 314 -1.08 -14.32 45.00
N PRO A 315 -0.95 -13.70 46.19
CA PRO A 315 -2.04 -13.57 47.16
C PRO A 315 -3.20 -12.68 46.68
N GLN A 316 -2.92 -11.63 45.91
CA GLN A 316 -3.94 -10.68 45.41
C GLN A 316 -4.89 -11.36 44.41
N ILE A 317 -4.34 -12.05 43.40
CA ILE A 317 -5.11 -12.78 42.38
C ILE A 317 -5.94 -13.92 43.00
N TYR A 318 -5.40 -14.57 44.05
CA TYR A 318 -6.14 -15.59 44.79
C TYR A 318 -7.33 -15.00 45.56
N GLN A 319 -7.15 -13.84 46.21
CA GLN A 319 -8.23 -13.15 46.94
C GLN A 319 -9.32 -12.62 46.00
N ASP A 320 -8.96 -12.11 44.82
CA ASP A 320 -9.95 -11.66 43.82
C ASP A 320 -10.85 -12.81 43.36
N ARG A 321 -10.30 -14.02 43.22
CA ARG A 321 -11.06 -15.22 42.83
C ARG A 321 -11.83 -15.85 43.99
N PHE A 322 -11.28 -15.78 45.21
CA PHE A 322 -11.90 -16.32 46.42
C PHE A 322 -12.05 -15.23 47.50
N PRO A 323 -12.98 -14.28 47.33
CA PRO A 323 -13.16 -13.20 48.30
C PRO A 323 -13.72 -13.71 49.64
N THR A 324 -14.39 -14.86 49.63
CA THR A 324 -15.04 -15.47 50.81
C THR A 324 -14.66 -16.94 50.97
N THR A 325 -14.55 -17.41 52.21
CA THR A 325 -14.19 -18.80 52.56
C THR A 325 -15.20 -19.84 52.01
N GLU A 326 -16.43 -19.43 51.72
CA GLU A 326 -17.46 -20.26 51.09
C GLU A 326 -17.15 -20.57 49.62
N SER A 327 -16.58 -19.62 48.88
CA SER A 327 -16.22 -19.82 47.47
C SER A 327 -15.07 -20.82 47.27
N GLU A 328 -14.18 -20.93 48.27
CA GLU A 328 -13.13 -21.96 48.32
C GLU A 328 -13.70 -23.33 48.68
N ALA A 329 -14.72 -23.38 49.55
CA ALA A 329 -15.35 -24.63 50.01
C ALA A 329 -16.10 -25.36 48.88
N ILE A 330 -16.75 -24.63 47.97
CA ILE A 330 -17.49 -25.17 46.81
C ILE A 330 -16.61 -26.05 45.91
N LEU A 331 -15.31 -25.76 45.82
CA LEU A 331 -14.36 -26.55 45.00
C LEU A 331 -13.96 -27.88 45.60
N PHE A 332 -14.16 -28.06 46.90
CA PHE A 332 -13.71 -29.23 47.65
C PHE A 332 -14.86 -29.95 48.37
N GLU A 333 -16.12 -29.71 47.98
CA GLU A 333 -17.26 -30.44 48.54
C GLU A 333 -17.20 -31.94 48.19
N ASP A 334 -16.73 -32.73 49.16
CA ASP A 334 -17.01 -34.16 49.27
C ASP A 334 -18.35 -34.36 49.99
N LYS A 335 -19.19 -35.25 49.42
CA LYS A 335 -20.55 -35.65 49.84
C LYS A 335 -20.80 -35.75 51.37
N PRO A 336 -22.05 -35.51 51.83
CA PRO A 336 -22.41 -35.52 53.25
C PRO A 336 -22.25 -36.91 53.89
N LYS A 337 -21.69 -36.94 55.10
CA LYS A 337 -21.68 -38.13 55.98
C LYS A 337 -23.10 -38.38 56.50
N ILE A 338 -23.84 -39.29 55.87
CA ILE A 338 -25.08 -39.85 56.41
C ILE A 338 -24.74 -40.67 57.66
N LYS A 339 -25.11 -40.17 58.84
CA LYS A 339 -25.14 -40.97 60.08
C LYS A 339 -26.45 -41.77 60.10
N GLN A 340 -26.37 -43.09 60.12
CA GLN A 340 -27.52 -43.96 60.40
C GLN A 340 -27.93 -43.85 61.89
N PRO A 341 -29.23 -43.83 62.22
CA PRO A 341 -29.69 -44.24 63.54
C PRO A 341 -29.94 -45.75 63.55
N MET A 342 -29.28 -46.44 64.49
CA MET A 342 -29.60 -47.83 64.85
C MET A 342 -30.93 -47.86 65.59
N LEU A 343 -31.80 -48.82 65.27
CA LEU A 343 -32.58 -49.58 66.26
C LEU A 343 -33.02 -50.92 65.66
N SER A 344 -32.63 -51.98 66.35
CA SER A 344 -32.80 -53.41 66.04
C SER A 344 -34.24 -53.89 66.19
N LEU A 345 -34.64 -54.95 65.45
CA LEU A 345 -35.51 -56.00 65.97
C LEU A 345 -35.40 -57.32 65.16
N ARG A 346 -35.48 -58.42 65.92
CA ARG A 346 -35.10 -59.81 65.64
C ARG A 346 -35.79 -60.48 64.44
N LYS A 347 -35.04 -61.40 63.80
CA LYS A 347 -35.54 -62.51 62.95
C LYS A 347 -36.41 -63.49 63.76
N PRO A 348 -37.34 -64.23 63.12
CA PRO A 348 -37.07 -65.67 62.94
C PRO A 348 -37.62 -66.23 61.59
N LYS A 349 -36.79 -67.01 60.87
CA LYS A 349 -36.76 -68.50 60.76
C LYS A 349 -37.86 -69.06 59.85
N PHE A 350 -37.50 -69.92 58.91
CA PHE A 350 -37.70 -71.37 59.07
C PHE A 350 -36.86 -72.16 58.07
N ARG A 351 -36.41 -73.33 58.54
CA ARG A 351 -35.72 -74.37 57.80
C ARG A 351 -36.71 -75.16 56.92
N THR A 352 -36.14 -75.68 55.85
CA THR A 352 -36.64 -76.50 54.76
C THR A 352 -37.34 -77.81 55.15
N LEU A 353 -38.31 -78.18 54.31
CA LEU A 353 -38.95 -79.50 54.17
C LEU A 353 -38.93 -79.92 52.68
N ARG A 354 -38.29 -81.06 52.38
CA ARG A 354 -38.71 -82.18 51.51
C ARG A 354 -37.52 -83.15 51.40
N ASN A 355 -37.67 -84.47 51.54
CA ASN A 355 -38.86 -85.32 51.67
C ASN A 355 -38.75 -86.23 52.90
#